data_AF-A0A8H7ZGQ5-F1
#
_entry.id   AF-A0A8H7ZGQ5-F1
#
_cell.length_a   1.000
_cell.length_b   1.000
_cell.length_c   1.000
_cell.angle_alpha   90.00
_cell.angle_beta   90.00
_cell.angle_gamma   90.00
#
_symmetry.space_group_name_H-M   'P 1'
#
loop_
_entity.id
_entity.type
_entity.pdbx_description
1 polymer ?
#
loop_
_entity_poly.entity_id
_entity_poly.type
_entity_poly.pdbx_seq_one_letter_code
_entity_poly.pdbx_strand_id
1 'polypeptide(L)'
;MSDRLTQLQICLDQLVEQFNATVHYVNVHAKPALLDDDPTSVSNRAANAPTPQSQQQQQQQQQQQQQQQSPQSVQQSPKEEGNEDTKEPSKPPESNEEDFESTLDELATDIVLKSRQINMLIDSLPGIGVTPEAQMKLIADLSQELKEVEQERQTKIIEKDALLEKVDDLIKELATGISQTRM
;
A
#
# COMPACT_ATOMS: atom_id res chain seq x y z
N MET A 1 -5.30 -12.78 -19.02
CA MET A 1 -4.61 -12.34 -17.78
C MET A 1 -4.22 -10.86 -17.91
N SER A 2 -5.18 -9.94 -17.92
CA SER A 2 -4.93 -8.48 -18.00
C SER A 2 -4.79 -7.82 -16.63
N ASP A 3 -4.89 -8.61 -15.55
CA ASP A 3 -4.95 -8.15 -14.17
C ASP A 3 -3.59 -7.65 -13.63
N ARG A 4 -2.54 -7.61 -14.46
CA ARG A 4 -1.23 -7.08 -14.05
C ARG A 4 -1.26 -5.57 -13.82
N LEU A 5 -2.04 -4.83 -14.60
CA LEU A 5 -2.19 -3.39 -14.42
C LEU A 5 -2.93 -3.06 -13.12
N THR A 6 -4.00 -3.80 -12.80
CA THR A 6 -4.71 -3.71 -11.51
C THR A 6 -3.80 -4.07 -10.34
N GLN A 7 -3.01 -5.14 -10.47
CA GLN A 7 -2.04 -5.55 -9.45
C GLN A 7 -0.97 -4.48 -9.20
N LEU A 8 -0.49 -3.81 -10.26
CA LEU A 8 0.45 -2.70 -10.14
C LEU A 8 -0.16 -1.52 -9.37
N GLN A 9 -1.43 -1.20 -9.65
CA GLN A 9 -2.17 -0.15 -8.94
C GLN A 9 -2.31 -0.48 -7.46
N ILE A 10 -2.75 -1.70 -7.12
CA ILE A 10 -2.85 -2.17 -5.73
C ILE A 10 -1.48 -2.12 -5.03
N CYS A 11 -0.40 -2.53 -5.70
CA CYS A 11 0.94 -2.49 -5.12
C CYS A 11 1.43 -1.06 -4.87
N LEU A 12 1.08 -0.12 -5.74
CA LEU A 12 1.41 1.29 -5.56
C LEU A 12 0.64 1.90 -4.39
N ASP A 13 -0.66 1.60 -4.28
CA ASP A 13 -1.50 2.07 -3.17
C ASP A 13 -0.97 1.54 -1.82
N GLN A 14 -0.63 0.25 -1.76
CA GLN A 14 0.00 -0.36 -0.58
C GLN A 14 1.34 0.29 -0.22
N LEU A 15 2.15 0.65 -1.22
CA LEU A 15 3.44 1.32 -0.99
C LEU A 15 3.24 2.71 -0.36
N VAL A 16 2.25 3.47 -0.84
CA VAL A 16 1.92 4.80 -0.29
C VAL A 16 1.41 4.69 1.14
N GLU A 17 0.56 3.69 1.42
CA GLU A 17 0.09 3.40 2.78
C GLU A 17 1.24 3.04 3.72
N GLN A 18 2.18 2.19 3.28
CA GLN A 18 3.38 1.86 4.04
C GLN A 18 4.26 3.08 4.29
N PHE A 19 4.47 3.95 3.31
CA PHE A 19 5.22 5.20 3.52
C PHE A 19 4.59 6.08 4.61
N ASN A 20 3.26 6.25 4.57
CA ASN A 20 2.57 7.05 5.57
C ASN A 20 2.66 6.41 6.96
N ALA A 21 2.50 5.08 7.04
CA ALA A 21 2.64 4.34 8.29
C ALA A 21 4.06 4.43 8.87
N THR A 22 5.10 4.31 8.06
CA THR A 22 6.50 4.45 8.48
C THR A 22 6.80 5.87 8.97
N VAL A 23 6.38 6.90 8.24
CA VAL A 23 6.57 8.31 8.67
C VAL A 23 5.82 8.58 9.97
N HIS A 24 4.59 8.08 10.12
CA HIS A 24 3.83 8.20 11.36
C HIS A 24 4.51 7.47 12.53
N TYR A 25 5.01 6.26 12.29
CA TYR A 25 5.72 5.47 13.28
C TYR A 25 6.97 6.21 13.80
N VAL A 26 7.80 6.71 12.88
CA VAL A 26 8.98 7.52 13.21
C VAL A 26 8.58 8.78 13.97
N ASN A 27 7.55 9.51 13.53
CA ASN A 27 7.15 10.75 14.20
C ASN A 27 6.65 10.55 15.65
N VAL A 28 6.07 9.40 15.96
CA VAL A 28 5.50 9.11 17.30
C VAL A 28 6.51 8.44 18.23
N HIS A 29 7.38 7.57 17.70
CA HIS A 29 8.27 6.74 18.52
C HIS A 29 9.74 7.16 18.47
N ALA A 30 10.13 8.06 17.54
CA ALA A 30 11.49 8.59 17.53
C ALA A 30 11.75 9.40 18.80
N LYS A 31 12.83 9.05 19.49
CA LYS A 31 13.29 9.83 20.64
C LYS A 31 13.77 11.20 20.15
N PRO A 32 13.41 12.30 20.85
CA PRO A 32 13.96 13.59 20.53
C PRO A 32 15.48 13.54 20.69
N ALA A 33 16.20 14.02 19.68
CA ALA A 33 17.65 14.05 19.69
C ALA A 33 18.16 14.84 20.90
N LEU A 34 19.27 14.37 21.49
CA LEU A 34 19.96 15.13 22.53
C LEU A 34 20.47 16.45 21.95
N LEU A 35 20.39 17.48 22.78
CA LEU A 35 20.94 18.79 22.47
C LEU A 35 22.46 18.69 22.29
N ASP A 36 23.00 19.41 21.31
CA ASP A 36 24.44 19.44 21.07
C ASP A 36 25.16 20.08 22.27
N ASP A 37 26.38 19.64 22.58
CA ASP A 37 27.19 20.23 23.67
C ASP A 37 27.54 21.71 23.41
N ASP A 38 27.49 22.17 22.15
CA ASP A 38 27.73 23.56 21.78
C ASP A 38 26.48 24.42 22.04
N PRO A 39 26.51 25.38 22.99
CA PRO A 39 25.37 26.24 23.31
C PRO A 39 24.91 27.13 22.14
N THR A 40 25.71 27.26 21.08
CA THR A 40 25.37 28.04 19.87
C THR A 40 24.79 27.22 18.73
N SER A 41 24.70 25.89 18.89
CA SER A 41 24.14 25.00 17.85
C SER A 41 22.70 25.34 17.51
N VAL A 42 22.33 25.09 16.26
CA VAL A 42 21.00 25.33 15.70
C VAL A 42 19.93 24.57 16.50
N SER A 43 20.24 23.34 16.94
CA SER A 43 19.37 22.51 17.78
C SER A 43 19.04 23.19 19.11
N ASN A 44 20.05 23.77 19.76
CA ASN A 44 19.91 24.44 21.06
C ASN A 44 19.17 25.78 20.94
N ARG A 45 19.37 26.50 19.84
CA ARG A 45 18.66 27.75 19.56
C ARG A 45 17.19 27.52 19.19
N ALA A 46 16.89 26.43 18.48
CA ALA A 46 15.52 26.04 18.13
C ALA A 46 14.73 25.56 19.37
N ALA A 47 15.37 24.79 20.26
CA ALA A 47 14.77 24.35 21.52
C ALA A 47 14.45 25.52 22.48
N ASN A 48 15.27 26.59 22.44
CA ASN A 48 15.07 27.79 23.26
C ASN A 48 14.28 28.90 22.55
N ALA A 49 13.68 28.63 21.39
CA ALA A 49 12.89 29.64 20.68
C ALA A 49 11.63 30.01 21.48
N PRO A 50 11.30 31.31 21.66
CA PRO A 50 10.12 31.72 22.39
C PRO A 50 8.86 31.19 21.71
N THR A 51 8.06 30.38 22.42
CA THR A 51 6.73 30.03 21.94
C THR A 51 5.83 31.27 22.01
N PRO A 52 4.82 31.40 21.12
CA PRO A 52 3.94 32.57 21.08
C PRO A 52 3.26 32.90 22.42
N GLN A 53 3.11 31.93 23.32
CA GLN A 53 2.53 32.15 24.65
C GLN A 53 3.49 32.81 25.65
N SER A 54 4.81 32.60 25.53
CA SER A 54 5.80 33.15 26.47
C SER A 54 6.06 34.65 26.28
N GLN A 55 5.76 35.20 25.10
CA GLN A 55 5.92 36.64 24.84
C GLN A 55 4.90 37.52 25.58
N GLN A 56 3.75 36.98 26.02
CA GLN A 56 2.77 37.75 26.79
C GLN A 56 3.13 37.89 28.28
N GLN A 57 3.90 36.96 28.87
CA GLN A 57 4.30 37.07 30.29
C GLN A 57 5.53 37.95 30.53
N GLN A 58 6.40 38.14 29.52
CA GLN A 58 7.58 39.01 29.68
C GLN A 58 7.28 40.51 29.63
N GLN A 59 6.10 40.93 29.16
CA GLN A 59 5.70 42.35 29.20
C GLN A 59 5.08 42.82 30.52
N GLN A 60 4.70 41.92 31.45
CA GLN A 60 4.14 42.31 32.75
C GLN A 60 5.16 42.39 33.91
N GLN A 61 6.37 41.85 33.76
CA GLN A 61 7.36 41.86 34.85
C GLN A 61 8.26 43.11 34.90
N GLN A 62 8.13 44.06 33.98
CA GLN A 62 8.95 45.28 33.99
C GLN A 62 8.40 46.45 34.82
N GLN A 63 7.30 46.27 35.58
CA GLN A 63 6.68 47.37 36.35
C GLN A 63 6.74 47.28 37.88
N GLN A 64 7.42 46.29 38.48
CA GLN A 64 7.39 46.14 39.96
C GLN A 64 8.73 45.99 40.71
N GLN A 65 9.87 46.34 40.12
CA GLN A 65 11.11 46.47 40.90
C GLN A 65 11.35 47.90 41.39
N GLN A 66 10.67 48.27 42.47
CA GLN A 66 11.24 49.18 43.47
C GLN A 66 10.71 48.85 44.88
N GLN A 67 11.64 48.48 45.75
CA GLN A 67 11.55 48.19 47.21
C GLN A 67 11.10 46.77 47.59
N GLN A 68 11.63 46.10 48.63
CA GLN A 68 12.95 45.95 49.27
C GLN A 68 12.78 44.80 50.29
N GLN A 69 13.81 43.94 50.46
CA GLN A 69 14.13 43.08 51.62
C GLN A 69 13.27 41.83 51.98
N SER A 70 14.00 40.74 52.24
CA SER A 70 13.67 39.36 52.67
C SER A 70 13.30 39.25 54.19
N PRO A 71 13.07 38.06 54.83
CA PRO A 71 12.84 36.68 54.34
C PRO A 71 11.72 35.85 55.06
N GLN A 72 11.43 34.66 54.52
CA GLN A 72 11.01 33.40 55.20
C GLN A 72 9.54 33.15 55.63
N SER A 73 8.97 32.05 55.09
CA SER A 73 8.28 30.94 55.81
C SER A 73 6.93 30.49 55.24
N VAL A 74 6.90 29.19 54.88
CA VAL A 74 5.84 28.19 55.13
C VAL A 74 4.52 28.30 54.34
N GLN A 75 4.40 27.35 53.39
CA GLN A 75 3.27 26.42 53.19
C GLN A 75 1.84 26.99 53.17
N GLN A 76 1.19 26.89 52.00
CA GLN A 76 -0.12 26.23 51.87
C GLN A 76 -0.52 26.13 50.40
N SER A 77 -0.82 24.89 49.98
CA SER A 77 -1.70 24.62 48.85
C SER A 77 -3.06 25.30 49.06
N PRO A 78 -3.76 25.67 47.98
CA PRO A 78 -5.16 25.28 47.90
C PRO A 78 -5.38 24.35 46.71
N LYS A 79 -5.99 23.20 47.03
CA LYS A 79 -6.81 22.42 46.10
C LYS A 79 -8.12 23.18 45.83
N GLU A 80 -8.78 22.69 44.79
CA GLU A 80 -10.16 22.94 44.35
C GLU A 80 -10.34 24.12 43.41
N GLU A 81 -11.06 24.00 42.29
CA GLU A 81 -11.61 22.87 41.54
C GLU A 81 -12.08 23.55 40.25
N GLY A 82 -11.60 23.12 39.09
CA GLY A 82 -11.94 23.73 37.81
C GLY A 82 -11.92 22.68 36.73
N ASN A 83 -13.11 22.17 36.46
CA ASN A 83 -13.48 21.26 35.39
C ASN A 83 -12.81 21.62 34.05
N GLU A 84 -11.82 20.84 33.61
CA GLU A 84 -11.38 20.80 32.22
C GLU A 84 -11.21 19.35 31.78
N ASP A 85 -12.03 18.99 30.81
CA ASP A 85 -11.90 17.85 29.90
C ASP A 85 -10.59 17.98 29.10
N THR A 86 -9.45 17.83 29.77
CA THR A 86 -8.16 17.64 29.10
C THR A 86 -8.00 16.16 28.83
N LYS A 87 -8.39 15.74 27.62
CA LYS A 87 -7.78 14.59 26.95
C LYS A 87 -6.26 14.76 27.05
N GLU A 88 -5.64 14.04 27.97
CA GLU A 88 -4.20 13.84 27.95
C GLU A 88 -3.82 13.32 26.56
N PRO A 89 -2.85 13.95 25.86
CA PRO A 89 -2.18 13.27 24.77
C PRO A 89 -1.43 12.12 25.42
N SER A 90 -1.97 10.91 25.24
CA SER A 90 -1.36 9.64 25.62
C SER A 90 0.15 9.68 25.34
N LYS A 91 0.95 9.72 26.42
CA LYS A 91 2.40 9.59 26.35
C LYS A 91 2.72 8.34 25.50
N PRO A 92 3.50 8.44 24.41
CA PRO A 92 3.83 7.27 23.61
C PRO A 92 4.51 6.22 24.48
N PRO A 93 4.25 4.92 24.24
CA PRO A 93 4.96 3.86 24.95
C PRO A 93 6.47 4.04 24.71
N GLU A 94 7.24 4.04 25.80
CA GLU A 94 8.70 4.03 25.75
C GLU A 94 9.12 2.68 25.15
N SER A 95 9.18 2.61 23.82
CA SER A 95 9.80 1.49 23.11
C SER A 95 11.32 1.54 23.35
N ASN A 96 11.94 0.38 23.59
CA ASN A 96 13.38 0.32 23.73
C ASN A 96 14.02 0.76 22.40
N GLU A 97 15.17 1.42 22.44
CA GLU A 97 15.88 1.87 21.22
C GLU A 97 16.15 0.72 20.25
N GLU A 98 16.48 -0.46 20.79
CA GLU A 98 16.71 -1.67 20.01
C GLU A 98 15.44 -2.15 19.28
N ASP A 99 14.26 -1.98 19.89
CA ASP A 99 12.98 -2.35 19.29
C ASP A 99 12.57 -1.35 18.20
N PHE A 100 12.88 -0.06 18.37
CA PHE A 100 12.62 0.99 17.38
C PHE A 100 13.49 0.84 16.11
N GLU A 101 14.79 0.64 16.27
CA GLU A 101 15.69 0.44 15.13
C GLU A 101 15.36 -0.88 14.41
N SER A 102 15.07 -1.95 15.13
CA SER A 102 14.67 -3.23 14.52
C SER A 102 13.37 -3.13 13.71
N THR A 103 12.38 -2.38 14.19
CA THR A 103 11.11 -2.18 13.48
C THR A 103 11.28 -1.23 12.29
N LEU A 104 12.15 -0.22 12.40
CA LEU A 104 12.51 0.66 11.29
C LEU A 104 13.18 -0.14 10.16
N ASP A 105 14.09 -1.05 10.48
CA ASP A 105 14.76 -1.92 9.51
C ASP A 105 13.79 -2.89 8.82
N GLU A 106 12.81 -3.43 9.55
CA GLU A 106 11.74 -4.26 8.98
C GLU A 106 10.88 -3.47 7.99
N LEU A 107 10.41 -2.28 8.40
CA LEU A 107 9.62 -1.39 7.54
C LEU A 107 10.39 -0.96 6.29
N ALA A 108 11.68 -0.63 6.43
CA ALA A 108 12.55 -0.28 5.32
C ALA A 108 12.76 -1.46 4.36
N THR A 109 12.96 -2.66 4.90
CA THR A 109 13.09 -3.89 4.10
C THR A 109 11.83 -4.14 3.29
N ASP A 110 10.65 -4.01 3.90
CA ASP A 110 9.37 -4.20 3.24
C ASP A 110 9.15 -3.21 2.08
N ILE A 111 9.47 -1.93 2.29
CA ILE A 111 9.40 -0.90 1.24
C ILE A 111 10.32 -1.26 0.06
N VAL A 112 11.54 -1.73 0.33
CA VAL A 112 12.49 -2.13 -0.72
C VAL A 112 11.99 -3.37 -1.48
N LEU A 113 11.47 -4.37 -0.77
CA LEU A 113 10.90 -5.57 -1.39
C LEU A 113 9.68 -5.23 -2.25
N LYS A 114 8.80 -4.34 -1.79
CA LYS A 114 7.65 -3.85 -2.55
C LYS A 114 8.07 -3.06 -3.78
N SER A 115 9.08 -2.21 -3.67
CA SER A 115 9.66 -1.50 -4.83
C SER A 115 10.21 -2.48 -5.87
N ARG A 116 10.91 -3.53 -5.45
CA ARG A 116 11.36 -4.60 -6.36
C ARG A 116 10.19 -5.33 -7.01
N GLN A 117 9.16 -5.67 -6.24
CA GLN A 117 7.94 -6.31 -6.75
C GLN A 117 7.26 -5.46 -7.83
N ILE A 118 7.17 -4.14 -7.61
CA ILE A 118 6.62 -3.18 -8.57
C ILE A 118 7.43 -3.20 -9.88
N ASN A 119 8.77 -3.18 -9.80
CA ASN A 119 9.62 -3.28 -10.99
C ASN A 119 9.38 -4.58 -11.76
N MET A 120 9.31 -5.73 -11.08
CA MET A 120 8.99 -7.00 -11.73
C MET A 120 7.59 -7.01 -12.38
N LEU A 121 6.61 -6.34 -11.76
CA LEU A 121 5.27 -6.19 -12.32
C LEU A 121 5.29 -5.33 -13.58
N ILE A 122 6.06 -4.24 -13.60
CA ILE A 122 6.26 -3.37 -14.77
C ILE A 122 6.90 -4.17 -15.90
N ASP A 123 7.98 -4.91 -15.63
CA ASP A 123 8.69 -5.71 -16.63
C ASP A 123 7.82 -6.84 -17.21
N SER A 124 6.83 -7.30 -16.46
CA SER A 124 5.89 -8.35 -16.89
C SER A 124 4.59 -7.81 -17.48
N LEU A 125 4.46 -6.50 -17.69
CA LEU A 125 3.27 -5.92 -18.31
C LEU A 125 3.11 -6.41 -19.76
N PRO A 126 1.95 -6.99 -20.12
CA PRO A 126 1.72 -7.46 -21.47
C PRO A 126 1.69 -6.29 -22.45
N GLY A 127 2.44 -6.39 -23.54
CA GLY A 127 2.51 -5.33 -24.56
C GLY A 127 3.43 -4.17 -24.19
N ILE A 128 4.22 -4.25 -23.10
CA ILE A 128 5.24 -3.25 -22.82
C ILE A 128 6.26 -3.19 -23.98
N GLY A 129 6.51 -1.98 -24.50
CA GLY A 129 7.41 -1.77 -25.63
C GLY A 129 6.85 -2.09 -27.03
N VAL A 130 5.59 -2.52 -27.14
CA VAL A 130 4.93 -2.76 -28.44
C VAL A 130 4.20 -1.50 -28.89
N THR A 131 4.35 -1.13 -30.16
CA THR A 131 3.63 0.01 -30.72
C THR A 131 2.15 -0.31 -30.94
N PRO A 132 1.23 0.66 -30.82
CA PRO A 132 -0.19 0.44 -31.06
C PRO A 132 -0.47 -0.13 -32.46
N GLU A 133 0.29 0.31 -33.47
CA GLU A 133 0.18 -0.17 -34.85
C GLU A 133 0.54 -1.66 -34.97
N ALA A 134 1.64 -2.09 -34.34
CA ALA A 134 2.04 -3.49 -34.32
C ALA A 134 1.01 -4.36 -33.58
N GLN A 135 0.43 -3.84 -32.49
CA GLN A 135 -0.63 -4.52 -31.75
C GLN A 135 -1.91 -4.66 -32.59
N MET A 136 -2.32 -3.61 -33.30
CA MET A 136 -3.48 -3.64 -34.19
C MET A 136 -3.29 -4.62 -35.35
N LYS A 137 -2.09 -4.66 -35.93
CA LYS A 137 -1.75 -5.63 -36.97
C LYS A 137 -1.82 -7.06 -36.44
N LEU A 138 -1.23 -7.32 -35.27
CA LEU A 138 -1.29 -8.63 -34.62
C LEU A 138 -2.74 -9.07 -34.36
N ILE A 139 -3.60 -8.14 -33.93
CA ILE A 139 -5.04 -8.41 -33.73
C ILE A 139 -5.71 -8.78 -35.06
N ALA A 140 -5.41 -8.06 -36.14
CA ALA A 140 -5.97 -8.34 -37.46
C ALA A 140 -5.52 -9.72 -37.98
N ASP A 141 -4.23 -10.05 -37.84
CA ASP A 141 -3.66 -11.33 -38.25
C ASP A 141 -4.28 -12.49 -37.46
N LEU A 142 -4.36 -12.37 -36.12
CA LEU A 142 -5.00 -13.37 -35.26
C LEU A 142 -6.50 -13.53 -35.54
N SER A 143 -7.20 -12.43 -35.86
CA SER A 143 -8.61 -12.48 -36.24
C SER A 143 -8.82 -13.24 -37.55
N GLN A 144 -7.90 -13.11 -38.49
CA GLN A 144 -7.96 -13.83 -39.76
C GLN A 144 -7.66 -15.31 -39.56
N GLU A 145 -6.61 -15.64 -38.80
CA GLU A 145 -6.27 -17.02 -38.44
C GLU A 145 -7.43 -17.73 -37.71
N LEU A 146 -8.04 -17.07 -36.74
CA LEU A 146 -9.20 -17.60 -36.01
C LEU A 146 -10.36 -17.93 -36.97
N LYS A 147 -10.62 -17.05 -37.93
CA LYS A 147 -11.66 -17.27 -38.93
C LYS A 147 -11.38 -18.49 -39.81
N GLU A 148 -10.14 -18.69 -40.21
CA GLU A 148 -9.72 -19.85 -41.02
C GLU A 148 -9.85 -21.15 -40.22
N VAL A 149 -9.36 -21.16 -38.98
CA VAL A 149 -9.47 -22.31 -38.06
C VAL A 149 -10.94 -22.67 -37.79
N GLU A 150 -11.81 -21.67 -37.61
CA GLU A 150 -13.24 -21.92 -37.39
C GLU A 150 -13.94 -22.51 -38.62
N GLN A 151 -13.54 -22.10 -39.84
CA GLN A 151 -14.05 -22.70 -41.08
C GLN A 151 -13.61 -24.14 -41.23
N GLU A 152 -12.35 -24.44 -40.92
CA GLU A 152 -11.85 -25.82 -40.91
C GLU A 152 -12.61 -26.66 -39.88
N ARG A 153 -12.76 -26.15 -38.66
CA ARG A 153 -13.54 -26.79 -37.60
C ARG A 153 -14.97 -27.10 -38.07
N GLN A 154 -15.64 -26.16 -38.72
CA GLN A 154 -16.99 -26.37 -39.23
C GLN A 154 -17.05 -27.47 -40.30
N THR A 155 -16.08 -27.50 -41.20
CA THR A 155 -15.97 -28.54 -42.24
C THR A 155 -15.75 -29.91 -41.62
N LYS A 156 -14.88 -30.00 -40.60
CA LYS A 156 -14.63 -31.24 -39.86
C LYS A 156 -15.85 -31.73 -39.09
N ILE A 157 -16.66 -30.83 -38.55
CA ILE A 157 -17.93 -31.19 -37.90
C ILE A 157 -18.89 -31.80 -38.92
N ILE A 158 -19.02 -31.22 -40.12
CA ILE A 158 -19.88 -31.75 -41.18
C ILE A 158 -19.41 -33.15 -41.61
N GLU A 159 -18.11 -33.35 -41.82
CA GLU A 159 -17.54 -34.66 -42.14
C GLU A 159 -17.82 -35.69 -41.04
N LYS A 160 -17.65 -35.29 -39.77
CA LYS A 160 -17.93 -36.13 -38.61
C LYS A 160 -19.40 -36.54 -38.56
N ASP A 161 -20.33 -35.60 -38.75
CA ASP A 161 -21.77 -35.86 -38.70
C ASP A 161 -22.20 -36.80 -39.83
N ALA A 162 -21.68 -36.61 -41.05
CA ALA A 162 -21.94 -37.50 -42.18
C ALA A 162 -21.39 -38.93 -41.97
N LEU A 163 -20.24 -39.08 -41.30
CA LEU A 163 -19.70 -40.38 -40.93
C LEU A 163 -20.52 -41.05 -39.83
N LEU A 164 -21.00 -40.28 -38.86
CA LEU A 164 -21.83 -40.76 -37.76
C LEU A 164 -23.15 -41.33 -38.32
N GLU A 165 -23.80 -40.62 -39.24
CA GLU A 165 -25.03 -41.09 -39.91
C GLU A 165 -24.83 -42.44 -40.61
N LYS A 166 -23.71 -42.63 -41.33
CA LYS A 166 -23.38 -43.90 -42.00
C LYS A 166 -23.20 -45.04 -41.01
N VAL A 167 -22.55 -44.79 -39.88
CA VAL A 167 -22.35 -45.80 -38.82
C VAL A 167 -23.69 -46.15 -38.18
N ASP A 168 -24.54 -45.15 -37.89
CA ASP A 168 -25.87 -45.38 -37.35
C ASP A 168 -26.73 -46.23 -38.30
N ASP A 169 -26.65 -46.01 -39.60
CA ASP A 169 -27.39 -46.81 -40.58
C ASP A 169 -26.89 -48.26 -40.66
N LEU A 170 -25.58 -48.48 -40.62
CA LEU A 170 -24.99 -49.82 -40.52
C LEU A 170 -25.44 -50.55 -39.24
N ILE A 171 -25.54 -49.84 -38.11
CA ILE A 171 -26.03 -50.39 -36.84
C ILE A 171 -27.52 -50.76 -36.96
N LYS A 172 -28.35 -49.90 -37.57
CA LYS A 172 -29.78 -50.19 -37.81
C LYS A 172 -29.95 -51.41 -38.72
N GLU A 173 -29.18 -51.49 -39.80
CA GLU A 173 -29.21 -52.64 -40.72
C GLU A 173 -28.82 -53.93 -40.01
N LEU A 174 -27.72 -53.93 -39.24
CA LEU A 174 -27.28 -55.08 -38.45
C LEU A 174 -28.34 -55.49 -37.42
N ALA A 175 -28.90 -54.54 -36.68
CA ALA A 175 -29.95 -54.81 -35.70
C ALA A 175 -31.20 -55.42 -36.37
N THR A 176 -31.59 -54.90 -37.53
CA THR A 176 -32.71 -55.42 -38.32
C THR A 176 -32.42 -56.84 -38.82
N GLY A 177 -31.24 -57.09 -39.39
CA GLY A 177 -30.83 -58.41 -39.85
C GLY A 177 -30.80 -59.46 -38.74
N ILE A 178 -30.30 -59.10 -37.55
CA ILE A 178 -30.35 -59.97 -36.36
C ILE A 178 -31.81 -60.25 -35.95
N SER A 179 -32.68 -59.23 -35.96
CA SER A 179 -34.09 -59.41 -35.60
C SER A 179 -34.84 -60.33 -36.57
N GLN A 180 -34.58 -60.20 -37.87
CA GLN A 180 -35.18 -61.03 -38.92
C GLN A 180 -34.66 -62.47 -38.92
N THR A 181 -33.40 -62.68 -38.53
CA THR A 181 -32.82 -64.04 -38.43
C THR A 181 -33.30 -64.78 -37.19
N ARG A 182 -33.75 -64.06 -36.15
CA ARG A 182 -34.19 -64.64 -34.86
C ARG A 182 -35.70 -64.94 -34.81
N MET A 183 -36.51 -64.34 -35.68
CA MET A 183 -37.91 -64.73 -35.92
C MET A 183 -37.99 -65.93 -36.87
#